data_AF-A0A1F9MXB1-F1
#
_entry.id   AF-A0A1F9MXB1-F1
#
_cell.length_a   1.000
_cell.length_b   1.000
_cell.length_c   1.000
_cell.angle_alpha   90.00
_cell.angle_beta   90.00
_cell.angle_gamma   90.00
#
_symmetry.space_group_name_H-M   'P 1'
#
loop_
_entity.id
_entity.type
_entity.pdbx_description
1 polymer ?
#
loop_
_entity_poly.entity_id
_entity_poly.type
_entity_poly.pdbx_seq_one_letter_code
_entity_poly.pdbx_strand_id
1 'polypeptide(L)'
;MSPVKPSSPEEEFFAREEAEKKRKAALAKAREIAVKERKQLKELHYMHCPKCGMDLTEIAYRGVLVDKCFSCNGLWLDDGEMEKLAGEDGYWGKVLGFFGRKDFKDTAG
;
A
#
# COMPACT_ATOMS: atom_id res chain seq x y z
N MET A 1 9.11 29.07 37.68
CA MET A 1 7.64 29.07 37.90
C MET A 1 7.19 27.61 37.84
N SER A 2 6.88 27.00 38.98
CA SER A 2 6.41 25.62 39.00
C SER A 2 4.99 25.52 38.42
N PRO A 3 4.61 24.43 37.73
CA PRO A 3 3.24 24.24 37.29
C PRO A 3 2.35 24.18 38.54
N VAL A 4 1.45 25.15 38.70
CA VAL A 4 0.50 25.17 39.82
C VAL A 4 -0.39 23.93 39.66
N LYS A 5 -0.34 23.04 40.65
CA LYS A 5 -1.22 21.86 40.70
C LYS A 5 -2.65 22.36 40.86
N PRO A 6 -3.60 21.98 39.99
CA PRO A 6 -4.99 22.37 40.12
C PRO A 6 -5.51 21.93 41.50
N SER A 7 -6.29 22.80 42.13
CA SER A 7 -6.59 22.74 43.57
C SER A 7 -7.95 22.11 43.88
N SER A 8 -8.80 21.92 42.87
CA SER A 8 -10.11 21.27 42.97
C SER A 8 -10.18 19.96 42.17
N PRO A 9 -10.91 18.92 42.64
CA PRO A 9 -11.19 17.69 41.89
C PRO A 9 -11.80 17.92 40.50
N GLU A 10 -12.53 19.03 40.33
CA GLU A 10 -13.16 19.44 39.07
C GLU A 10 -12.10 19.90 38.05
N GLU A 11 -11.13 20.70 38.49
CA GLU A 11 -10.04 21.20 37.65
C GLU A 11 -9.13 20.06 37.15
N GLU A 12 -8.83 19.09 38.01
CA GLU A 12 -8.10 17.88 37.59
C GLU A 12 -8.87 17.05 36.57
N PHE A 13 -10.19 16.94 36.73
CA PHE A 13 -11.05 16.23 35.79
C PHE A 13 -11.01 16.87 34.40
N PHE A 14 -11.20 18.20 34.33
CA PHE A 14 -11.12 18.93 33.07
C PHE A 14 -9.73 18.84 32.42
N ALA A 15 -8.65 18.95 33.20
CA ALA A 15 -7.29 18.82 32.68
C ALA A 15 -7.02 17.42 32.08
N ARG A 16 -7.52 16.34 32.71
CA ARG A 16 -7.41 14.98 32.16
C ARG A 16 -8.22 14.81 30.87
N GLU A 17 -9.45 15.32 30.85
CA GLU A 17 -10.30 15.26 29.65
C GLU A 17 -9.70 16.04 28.46
N GLU A 18 -9.19 17.24 28.70
CA GLU A 18 -8.54 18.05 27.66
C GLU A 18 -7.28 17.38 27.12
N ALA A 19 -6.46 16.79 28.00
CA ALA A 19 -5.28 16.03 27.59
C ALA A 19 -5.67 14.80 26.75
N GLU A 20 -6.73 14.08 27.11
CA GLU A 20 -7.25 12.95 26.34
C GLU A 20 -7.78 13.41 24.97
N LYS A 21 -8.61 14.46 24.92
CA LYS A 21 -9.14 15.04 23.68
C LYS A 21 -8.00 15.50 22.77
N LYS A 22 -6.99 16.18 23.32
CA LYS A 22 -5.80 16.61 22.60
C LYS A 22 -4.99 15.43 22.07
N ARG A 23 -4.80 14.37 22.87
CA ARG A 23 -4.14 13.13 22.43
C ARG A 23 -4.91 12.46 21.30
N LYS A 24 -6.23 12.32 21.42
CA LYS A 24 -7.10 11.74 20.38
C LYS A 24 -7.06 12.56 19.10
N ALA A 25 -7.12 13.89 19.20
CA ALA A 25 -7.00 14.80 18.07
C ALA A 25 -5.61 14.70 17.41
N ALA A 26 -4.54 14.61 18.19
CA ALA A 26 -3.19 14.43 17.67
C ALA A 26 -3.03 13.10 16.93
N LEU A 27 -3.58 12.00 17.46
CA LEU A 27 -3.58 10.69 16.81
C LEU A 27 -4.40 10.71 15.50
N ALA A 28 -5.58 11.33 15.52
CA ALA A 28 -6.40 11.46 14.32
C ALA A 28 -5.69 12.28 13.23
N LYS A 29 -5.09 13.42 13.61
CA LYS A 29 -4.31 14.25 12.70
C LYS A 29 -3.09 13.51 12.15
N ALA A 30 -2.36 12.75 12.97
CA ALA A 30 -1.24 11.94 12.53
C ALA A 30 -1.68 10.87 11.50
N ARG A 31 -2.82 10.21 11.72
CA ARG A 31 -3.40 9.26 10.77
C ARG A 31 -3.76 9.93 9.45
N GLU A 32 -4.37 11.11 9.49
CA GLU A 32 -4.72 11.88 8.29
C GLU A 32 -3.47 12.26 7.49
N ILE A 33 -2.42 12.75 8.17
CA ILE A 33 -1.13 13.08 7.56
C ILE A 33 -0.54 11.84 6.87
N ALA A 34 -0.47 10.70 7.56
CA ALA A 34 0.08 9.47 6.98
C ALA A 34 -0.69 8.98 5.73
N VAL A 35 -2.03 9.15 5.71
CA VAL A 35 -2.85 8.84 4.53
C VAL A 35 -2.54 9.79 3.37
N LYS A 36 -2.41 11.09 3.65
CA LYS A 36 -2.06 12.11 2.65
C LYS A 36 -0.68 11.88 2.05
N GLU A 37 0.33 11.61 2.88
CA GLU A 37 1.69 11.32 2.43
C GLU A 37 1.74 10.07 1.54
N ARG A 38 1.05 8.99 1.94
CA ARG A 38 0.95 7.77 1.10
C ARG A 38 0.33 8.09 -0.27
N LYS A 39 -0.72 8.91 -0.30
CA LYS A 39 -1.38 9.30 -1.55
C LYS A 39 -0.43 10.12 -2.44
N GLN A 40 0.25 11.11 -1.87
CA GLN A 40 1.21 11.95 -2.60
C GLN A 40 2.36 11.13 -3.18
N LEU A 41 2.92 10.19 -2.39
CA LEU A 41 3.96 9.28 -2.88
C LEU A 41 3.45 8.45 -4.06
N LYS A 42 2.24 7.88 -3.97
CA LYS A 42 1.65 7.11 -5.07
C LYS A 42 1.54 7.95 -6.35
N GLU A 43 1.05 9.18 -6.24
CA GLU A 43 0.89 10.08 -7.39
C GLU A 43 2.23 10.45 -8.02
N LEU A 44 3.27 10.68 -7.22
CA LEU A 44 4.61 11.06 -7.71
C LEU A 44 5.28 9.99 -8.56
N HIS A 45 5.03 8.70 -8.29
CA HIS A 45 5.67 7.61 -9.02
C HIS A 45 4.70 6.86 -9.95
N TYR A 46 3.43 7.24 -10.02
CA TYR A 46 2.44 6.61 -10.89
C TYR A 46 2.85 6.80 -12.35
N MET A 47 2.88 5.72 -13.13
CA MET A 47 3.34 5.70 -14.54
C MET A 47 4.77 6.21 -14.76
N HIS A 48 5.62 6.20 -13.72
CA HIS A 48 7.04 6.54 -13.83
C HIS A 48 7.90 5.31 -13.53
N CYS A 49 8.96 5.13 -14.29
CA CYS A 49 9.88 4.03 -14.11
C CYS A 49 10.65 4.18 -12.79
N PRO A 50 10.54 3.25 -11.83
CA PRO A 50 11.26 3.35 -10.56
C PRO A 50 12.78 3.12 -10.69
N LYS A 51 13.27 2.67 -11.85
CA LYS A 51 14.71 2.53 -12.13
C LYS A 51 15.37 3.84 -12.57
N CYS A 52 14.69 4.64 -13.38
CA CYS A 52 15.30 5.82 -14.03
C CYS A 52 14.45 7.10 -13.98
N GLY A 53 13.22 7.04 -13.47
CA GLY A 53 12.32 8.18 -13.34
C GLY A 53 11.59 8.61 -14.61
N MET A 54 11.87 8.00 -15.77
CA MET A 54 11.21 8.33 -17.04
C MET A 54 9.82 7.70 -17.14
N ASP A 55 8.95 8.27 -17.97
CA ASP A 55 7.58 7.78 -18.18
C ASP A 55 7.54 6.32 -18.65
N LEU A 56 6.52 5.62 -18.17
CA LEU A 56 6.09 4.31 -18.66
C LEU A 56 5.06 4.49 -19.77
N THR A 57 5.04 3.55 -20.71
CA THR A 57 4.04 3.49 -21.77
C THR A 57 3.46 2.09 -21.79
N GLU A 58 2.14 2.01 -21.74
CA GLU A 58 1.40 0.76 -21.86
C GLU A 58 1.54 0.21 -23.29
N ILE A 59 1.94 -1.05 -23.42
CA ILE A 59 2.07 -1.75 -24.69
C ILE A 59 1.37 -3.10 -24.62
N ALA A 60 0.79 -3.55 -25.73
CA ALA A 60 0.28 -4.91 -25.85
C ALA A 60 1.43 -5.88 -26.19
N TYR A 61 1.74 -6.78 -25.27
CA TYR A 61 2.71 -7.86 -25.47
C TYR A 61 2.02 -9.22 -25.32
N ARG A 62 1.99 -10.01 -26.40
CA ARG A 62 1.32 -11.34 -26.44
C ARG A 62 -0.14 -11.32 -25.94
N GLY A 63 -0.85 -10.21 -26.15
CA GLY A 63 -2.24 -10.03 -25.71
C GLY A 63 -2.41 -9.57 -24.25
N VAL A 64 -1.32 -9.29 -23.53
CA VAL A 64 -1.31 -8.71 -22.19
C VAL A 64 -0.81 -7.27 -22.27
N LEU A 65 -1.51 -6.34 -21.63
CA LEU A 65 -1.03 -4.96 -21.49
C LEU A 65 0.11 -4.97 -20.47
N VAL A 66 1.21 -4.29 -20.76
CA VAL A 66 2.35 -4.18 -19.84
C VAL A 66 2.96 -2.80 -19.97
N ASP A 67 3.53 -2.30 -18.88
CA ASP A 67 4.14 -0.99 -18.83
C ASP A 67 5.63 -1.05 -19.19
N LYS A 68 6.00 -0.41 -20.29
CA LYS A 68 7.39 -0.38 -20.78
C LYS A 68 8.02 1.00 -20.58
N CYS A 69 9.22 1.01 -20.02
CA CYS A 69 10.10 2.18 -20.05
C CYS A 69 11.02 2.12 -21.27
N PHE A 70 10.91 3.09 -22.17
CA PHE A 70 11.76 3.17 -23.36
C PHE A 70 13.15 3.76 -23.11
N SER A 71 13.38 4.39 -21.95
CA SER A 71 14.71 4.94 -21.62
C SER A 71 15.67 3.86 -21.12
N CYS A 72 15.22 3.02 -20.19
CA CYS A 72 16.09 2.00 -19.57
C CYS A 72 15.72 0.55 -19.93
N ASN A 73 14.74 0.36 -20.82
CA ASN A 73 14.20 -0.93 -21.25
C ASN A 73 13.58 -1.78 -20.11
N GLY A 74 13.12 -1.13 -19.02
CA GLY A 74 12.41 -1.81 -17.94
C GLY A 74 10.99 -2.21 -18.36
N LEU A 75 10.51 -3.34 -17.85
CA LEU A 75 9.14 -3.83 -18.03
C LEU A 75 8.48 -4.00 -16.66
N TRP A 76 7.29 -3.46 -16.51
CA TRP A 76 6.50 -3.48 -15.28
C TRP A 76 5.17 -4.17 -15.56
N LEU A 77 4.76 -5.03 -14.63
CA LEU A 77 3.60 -5.90 -14.75
C LEU A 77 2.71 -5.70 -13.53
N ASP A 78 1.41 -5.66 -13.76
CA ASP A 78 0.41 -5.69 -12.71
C ASP A 78 0.13 -7.12 -12.23
N ASP A 79 -0.60 -7.23 -11.12
CA ASP A 79 -0.99 -8.50 -10.53
C ASP A 79 -1.76 -9.37 -11.55
N GLY A 80 -1.32 -10.61 -11.73
CA GLY A 80 -1.92 -11.54 -12.68
C GLY A 80 -1.44 -11.42 -14.13
N GLU A 81 -0.63 -10.42 -14.50
CA GLU A 81 -0.11 -10.28 -15.87
C GLU A 81 1.05 -11.23 -16.17
N MET A 82 1.89 -11.49 -15.17
CA MET A 82 3.00 -12.43 -15.29
C MET A 82 2.48 -13.85 -15.58
N GLU A 83 1.39 -14.26 -14.91
CA GLU A 83 0.71 -15.54 -15.11
C GLU A 83 0.17 -15.66 -16.54
N LYS A 84 -0.45 -14.61 -17.06
CA LYS A 84 -0.94 -14.57 -18.45
C LYS A 84 0.20 -14.67 -19.46
N LEU A 85 1.35 -14.04 -19.19
CA LEU A 85 2.52 -14.09 -20.07
C LEU A 85 3.29 -15.42 -19.99
N ALA A 86 3.31 -16.06 -18.82
CA ALA A 86 3.95 -17.35 -18.61
C ALA A 86 3.19 -18.49 -19.32
N GLY A 87 1.90 -18.29 -19.62
CA GLY A 87 1.04 -19.30 -20.22
C GLY A 87 0.71 -20.44 -19.26
N GLU A 88 -0.33 -21.22 -19.58
CA GLU A 88 -0.66 -22.48 -18.87
C GLU A 88 0.40 -23.59 -19.10
N ASP A 89 1.43 -23.32 -19.91
CA ASP A 89 2.48 -24.27 -20.26
C ASP A 89 3.66 -24.25 -19.26
N GLY A 90 3.42 -24.89 -18.11
CA GLY A 90 4.18 -26.11 -17.86
C GLY A 90 5.43 -26.08 -16.96
N TYR A 91 5.77 -24.99 -16.26
CA TYR A 91 6.85 -25.03 -15.26
C TYR A 91 6.44 -24.52 -13.86
N TRP A 92 5.86 -23.32 -13.76
CA TRP A 92 5.46 -22.77 -12.46
C TRP A 92 4.27 -23.49 -11.81
N GLY A 93 3.29 -23.95 -12.61
CA GLY A 93 2.19 -24.77 -12.11
C GLY A 93 2.64 -26.13 -11.54
N LYS A 94 3.68 -26.73 -12.12
CA LYS A 94 4.28 -27.98 -11.60
C LYS A 94 5.14 -27.76 -10.36
N VAL A 95 5.89 -26.65 -10.30
CA VAL A 95 6.71 -26.28 -9.14
C VAL A 95 5.83 -25.88 -7.94
N LEU A 96 4.76 -25.12 -8.17
CA LEU A 96 3.79 -24.77 -7.12
C LEU A 96 2.90 -25.96 -6.71
N GLY A 97 2.59 -26.87 -7.65
CA GLY A 97 1.90 -28.14 -7.35
C GLY A 97 2.74 -29.11 -6.51
N PHE A 98 4.07 -29.07 -6.62
CA PHE A 98 4.98 -29.87 -5.79
C PHE A 98 5.12 -29.34 -4.36
N PHE A 99 4.89 -28.03 -4.12
CA PHE A 99 5.00 -27.39 -2.79
C PHE A 99 3.65 -27.08 -2.10
N GLY A 100 2.55 -27.66 -2.59
CA GLY A 100 1.31 -27.78 -1.83
C GLY A 100 0.50 -26.48 -1.67
N ARG A 101 -0.63 -26.43 -2.38
CA ARG A 101 -1.86 -25.87 -1.81
C ARG A 101 -3.05 -26.69 -2.28
N LYS A 102 -3.59 -27.46 -1.33
CA LYS A 102 -4.93 -28.03 -1.39
C LYS A 102 -5.93 -26.91 -1.64
N ASP A 103 -6.92 -27.23 -2.45
CA ASP A 103 -8.00 -26.39 -2.95
C ASP A 103 -8.69 -25.55 -1.86
N PHE A 104 -8.78 -24.23 -2.09
CA PHE A 104 -9.66 -23.31 -1.36
C PHE A 104 -10.92 -23.10 -2.20
N LYS A 105 -11.67 -24.17 -2.43
CA LYS A 105 -13.04 -24.10 -2.94
C LYS A 105 -13.77 -25.32 -2.36
N ASP A 106 -14.96 -25.07 -1.84
CA ASP A 106 -15.91 -26.02 -1.23
C ASP A 106 -15.97 -26.01 0.31
N THR A 107 -16.49 -24.92 0.86
CA THR A 107 -17.42 -24.94 2.02
C THR A 107 -18.14 -23.60 2.13
N ALA A 108 -19.15 -23.42 1.29
CA ALA A 108 -20.26 -22.52 1.56
C ALA A 108 -21.53 -23.29 1.21
N GLY A 109 -21.91 -24.17 2.15
CA GLY A 109 -23.30 -24.53 2.39
C GLY A 109 -23.83 -23.67 3.53
#